data_AF-A0A2T1DVD1-F1
#
_entry.id   AF-A0A2T1DVD1-F1
#
_cell.length_a   1.000
_cell.length_b   1.000
_cell.length_c   1.000
_cell.angle_alpha   90.00
_cell.angle_beta   90.00
_cell.angle_gamma   90.00
#
_symmetry.space_group_name_H-M   'P 1'
#
loop_
_entity.id
_entity.type
_entity.pdbx_description
1 polymer ?
#
loop_
_entity_poly.entity_id
_entity_poly.type
_entity_poly.pdbx_seq_one_letter_code
_entity_poly.pdbx_strand_id
1 'polypeptide(L)'
;MGRLLLRGLLVSLALWTLPAQAQQLSKPQIEAMVDALRLAAPKTSIQDDGLYSQWQITPGIIPSWSKQCLGREVTPKQLESSPGVARSIVSCIVRRELPKQYAATSNNETTAVRRTACWWMTGNPTSCTSGQTAKYVQNVERFYQQARSK
;
A
#
# COMPACT_ATOMS: atom_id res chain seq x y z
N MET A 1 44.36 -48.36 -32.29
CA MET A 1 43.78 -47.03 -32.60
C MET A 1 42.49 -46.90 -31.81
N GLY A 2 42.47 -46.01 -30.82
CA GLY A 2 41.29 -45.80 -29.95
C GLY A 2 40.25 -44.87 -30.57
N ARG A 3 39.05 -44.84 -29.95
CA ARG A 3 37.94 -43.86 -29.99
C ARG A 3 36.62 -44.63 -29.84
N LEU A 4 35.61 -44.23 -29.07
CA LEU A 4 35.41 -43.21 -28.06
C LEU A 4 34.07 -43.59 -27.40
N LEU A 5 34.02 -43.73 -26.07
CA LEU A 5 32.77 -43.88 -25.33
C LEU A 5 32.06 -42.51 -25.31
N LEU A 6 30.83 -42.40 -25.81
CA LEU A 6 29.97 -41.24 -25.56
C LEU A 6 28.76 -41.67 -24.72
N ARG A 7 28.94 -41.50 -23.40
CA ARG A 7 27.86 -41.42 -22.42
C ARG A 7 27.14 -40.09 -22.62
N GLY A 8 25.89 -40.12 -23.07
CA GLY A 8 25.00 -38.97 -23.03
C GLY A 8 24.30 -38.90 -21.67
N LEU A 9 24.75 -38.00 -20.79
CA LEU A 9 24.04 -37.61 -19.57
C LEU A 9 23.22 -36.36 -19.91
N LEU A 10 21.91 -36.51 -20.09
CA LEU A 10 20.98 -35.38 -20.16
C LEU A 10 20.81 -34.84 -18.74
N VAL A 11 21.50 -33.73 -18.44
CA VAL A 11 21.29 -32.98 -17.20
C VAL A 11 20.01 -32.16 -17.37
N SER A 12 18.92 -32.66 -16.80
CA SER A 12 17.67 -31.91 -16.63
C SER A 12 17.91 -30.75 -15.66
N LEU A 13 18.03 -29.52 -16.17
CA LEU A 13 17.95 -28.32 -15.36
C LEU A 13 16.51 -28.20 -14.83
N ALA A 14 16.28 -28.64 -13.59
CA ALA A 14 15.09 -28.27 -12.85
C ALA A 14 15.11 -26.75 -12.64
N LEU A 15 14.25 -26.02 -13.36
CA LEU A 15 13.96 -24.62 -13.06
C LEU A 15 13.23 -24.58 -11.71
N TRP A 16 13.99 -24.31 -10.65
CA TRP A 16 13.42 -24.00 -9.34
C TRP A 16 12.68 -22.68 -9.46
N THR A 17 11.35 -22.72 -9.58
CA THR A 17 10.49 -21.55 -9.39
C THR A 17 10.64 -21.11 -7.94
N LEU A 18 11.52 -20.14 -7.69
CA LEU A 18 11.63 -19.52 -6.37
C LEU A 18 10.25 -18.94 -6.02
N PRO A 19 9.68 -19.25 -4.84
CA PRO A 19 8.45 -18.61 -4.42
C PRO A 19 8.72 -17.11 -4.38
N ALA A 20 7.87 -16.33 -5.05
CA ALA A 20 7.93 -14.87 -5.00
C ALA A 20 7.72 -14.44 -3.54
N GLN A 21 8.82 -14.26 -2.80
CA GLN A 21 8.77 -13.67 -1.47
C GLN A 21 8.25 -12.25 -1.67
N ALA A 22 7.03 -11.99 -1.20
CA ALA A 22 6.49 -10.64 -1.18
C ALA A 22 7.51 -9.75 -0.47
N GLN A 23 8.01 -8.72 -1.15
CA GLN A 23 9.05 -7.86 -0.59
C GLN A 23 8.57 -7.25 0.72
N GLN A 24 9.24 -7.62 1.80
CA GLN A 24 8.99 -7.06 3.12
C GLN A 24 9.50 -5.62 3.12
N LEU A 25 8.58 -4.65 3.03
CA LEU A 25 8.94 -3.23 3.09
C LEU A 25 9.38 -2.86 4.51
N SER A 26 10.32 -1.91 4.59
CA SER A 26 10.84 -1.43 5.87
C SER A 26 9.78 -0.65 6.65
N LYS A 27 9.87 -0.68 7.99
CA LYS A 27 8.99 0.10 8.87
C LYS A 27 8.94 1.59 8.51
N PRO A 28 10.07 2.27 8.19
CA PRO A 28 10.04 3.66 7.76
C PRO A 28 9.28 3.92 6.45
N GLN A 29 9.30 2.98 5.49
CA GLN A 29 8.51 3.12 4.25
C GLN A 29 7.01 3.06 4.55
N ILE A 30 6.60 2.13 5.42
CA ILE A 30 5.20 2.01 5.84
C ILE A 30 4.77 3.29 6.57
N GLU A 31 5.56 3.76 7.54
CA GLU A 31 5.24 4.96 8.31
C GLU A 31 5.19 6.21 7.42
N ALA A 32 6.15 6.38 6.50
CA ALA A 32 6.14 7.47 5.53
C ALA A 32 4.88 7.46 4.66
N MET A 33 4.43 6.30 4.20
CA MET A 33 3.20 6.18 3.41
C MET A 33 1.96 6.51 4.23
N VAL A 34 1.87 5.98 5.46
CA VAL A 34 0.76 6.27 6.39
C VAL A 34 0.65 7.77 6.64
N ASP A 35 1.77 8.44 6.91
CA ASP A 35 1.77 9.88 7.17
C ASP A 35 1.51 10.71 5.91
N ALA A 36 1.99 10.27 4.75
CA ALA A 36 1.72 10.94 3.48
C ALA A 36 0.22 10.92 3.13
N LEU A 37 -0.46 9.78 3.33
CA LEU A 37 -1.92 9.68 3.15
C LEU A 37 -2.67 10.64 4.06
N ARG A 38 -2.26 10.74 5.34
CA ARG A 38 -2.85 11.66 6.33
C ARG A 38 -2.69 13.12 5.92
N LEU A 39 -1.49 13.51 5.51
CA LEU A 39 -1.16 14.89 5.16
C LEU A 39 -1.83 15.33 3.85
N ALA A 40 -2.06 14.39 2.93
CA ALA A 40 -2.75 14.65 1.66
C ALA A 40 -4.28 14.54 1.77
N ALA A 41 -4.81 14.01 2.88
CA ALA A 41 -6.23 13.83 3.10
C ALA A 41 -6.98 15.15 2.82
N PRO A 42 -8.05 15.15 1.98
CA PRO A 42 -8.81 16.35 1.71
C PRO A 42 -9.29 16.99 3.00
N LYS A 43 -9.00 18.28 3.19
CA LYS A 43 -9.59 19.06 4.27
C LYS A 43 -10.93 19.57 3.76
N THR A 44 -12.00 18.89 4.10
CA THR A 44 -13.35 19.40 3.84
C THR A 44 -13.61 20.56 4.80
N SER A 45 -14.20 21.64 4.30
CA SER A 45 -14.73 22.71 5.16
C SER A 45 -16.10 22.36 5.73
N ILE A 46 -16.49 21.09 5.63
CA ILE A 46 -17.81 20.57 5.97
C ILE A 46 -17.65 19.81 7.27
N GLN A 47 -18.30 20.30 8.32
CA GLN A 47 -18.45 19.52 9.54
C GLN A 47 -19.27 18.27 9.21
N ASP A 48 -18.79 17.10 9.62
CA ASP A 48 -19.41 15.79 9.36
C ASP A 48 -19.56 15.47 7.86
N ASP A 49 -18.48 15.60 7.10
CA ASP A 49 -18.38 15.23 5.67
C ASP A 49 -18.61 13.73 5.35
N GLY A 50 -18.98 12.93 6.35
CA GLY A 50 -19.22 11.50 6.23
C GLY A 50 -17.94 10.67 6.14
N LEU A 51 -16.76 11.26 6.34
CA LEU A 51 -15.46 10.60 6.36
C LEU A 51 -14.87 10.64 7.77
N TYR A 52 -14.12 9.61 8.12
CA TYR A 52 -13.70 9.38 9.50
C TYR A 52 -12.18 9.34 9.64
N SER A 53 -11.71 9.83 10.78
CA SER A 53 -10.33 10.01 11.18
C SER A 53 -9.54 11.00 10.30
N GLN A 54 -8.29 11.26 10.72
CA GLN A 54 -7.35 12.09 9.97
C GLN A 54 -6.99 11.54 8.57
N TRP A 55 -7.37 10.30 8.26
CA TRP A 55 -7.16 9.67 6.95
C TRP A 55 -8.40 9.66 6.05
N GLN A 56 -9.52 10.21 6.51
CA GLN A 56 -10.74 10.40 5.71
C GLN A 56 -11.27 9.06 5.15
N ILE A 57 -11.46 8.08 6.03
CA ILE A 57 -11.89 6.72 5.70
C ILE A 57 -13.41 6.68 5.59
N THR A 58 -13.94 6.01 4.56
CA THR A 58 -15.38 5.84 4.37
C THR A 58 -15.99 4.91 5.43
N PRO A 59 -17.19 5.19 5.96
CA PRO A 59 -17.77 4.44 7.07
C PRO A 59 -17.97 2.96 6.77
N GLY A 60 -18.36 2.62 5.54
CA GLY A 60 -18.68 1.26 5.14
C GLY A 60 -17.50 0.29 5.21
N ILE A 61 -16.26 0.77 5.11
CA ILE A 61 -15.07 -0.11 5.13
C ILE A 61 -14.51 -0.33 6.54
N ILE A 62 -14.87 0.54 7.51
CA ILE A 62 -14.28 0.56 8.84
C ILE A 62 -14.48 -0.77 9.59
N PRO A 63 -15.68 -1.39 9.64
CA PRO A 63 -15.86 -2.66 10.33
C PRO A 63 -14.99 -3.79 9.74
N SER A 64 -14.94 -3.88 8.41
CA SER A 64 -14.15 -4.89 7.71
C SER A 64 -12.64 -4.72 7.96
N TRP A 65 -12.11 -3.52 7.78
CA TRP A 65 -10.69 -3.25 8.00
C TRP A 65 -10.27 -3.42 9.47
N SER A 66 -11.10 -2.96 10.40
CA SER A 66 -10.82 -3.15 11.82
C SER A 66 -10.86 -4.62 12.22
N LYS A 67 -11.83 -5.40 11.74
CA LYS A 67 -11.88 -6.85 12.00
C LYS A 67 -10.63 -7.54 11.47
N GLN A 68 -10.20 -7.21 10.25
CA GLN A 68 -8.99 -7.76 9.66
C GLN A 68 -7.73 -7.39 10.46
N CYS A 69 -7.61 -6.13 10.87
CA CYS A 69 -6.35 -5.60 11.43
C CYS A 69 -6.24 -5.72 12.95
N LEU A 70 -7.36 -5.80 13.67
CA LEU A 70 -7.43 -5.78 15.14
C LEU A 70 -8.13 -7.02 15.71
N GLY A 71 -8.69 -7.89 14.87
CA GLY A 71 -9.47 -9.06 15.30
C GLY A 71 -10.90 -8.75 15.75
N ARG A 72 -11.31 -7.47 15.75
CA ARG A 72 -12.65 -7.01 16.15
C ARG A 72 -13.11 -5.84 15.29
N GLU A 73 -14.42 -5.71 15.14
CA GLU A 73 -15.00 -4.55 14.46
C GLU A 73 -14.89 -3.30 15.34
N VAL A 74 -14.78 -2.16 14.67
CA VAL A 74 -14.77 -0.81 15.20
C VAL A 74 -15.84 -0.04 14.43
N THR A 75 -16.63 0.78 15.11
CA THR A 75 -17.61 1.65 14.45
C THR A 75 -16.96 2.94 13.94
N PRO A 76 -17.55 3.63 12.95
CA PRO A 76 -17.02 4.91 12.48
C PRO A 76 -16.80 5.93 13.60
N LYS A 77 -17.76 6.05 14.54
CA LYS A 77 -17.66 6.95 15.69
C LYS A 77 -16.54 6.59 16.66
N GLN A 78 -16.30 5.29 16.87
CA GLN A 78 -15.16 4.83 17.69
C GLN A 78 -13.82 5.10 17.00
N LEU A 79 -13.78 5.00 15.67
CA LEU A 79 -12.58 5.31 14.89
C LEU A 79 -12.24 6.81 14.98
N GLU A 80 -13.26 7.67 14.86
CA GLU A 80 -13.12 9.13 14.94
C GLU A 80 -12.46 9.58 16.24
N SER A 81 -12.93 9.03 17.36
CA SER A 81 -12.45 9.39 18.70
C SER A 81 -11.11 8.77 19.07
N SER A 82 -10.53 7.93 18.20
CA SER A 82 -9.34 7.12 18.52
C SER A 82 -8.26 7.22 17.45
N PRO A 83 -7.49 8.33 17.38
CA PRO A 83 -6.43 8.51 16.38
C PRO A 83 -5.39 7.38 16.34
N GLY A 84 -5.04 6.81 17.50
CA GLY A 84 -4.13 5.66 17.57
C GLY A 84 -4.69 4.38 16.96
N VAL A 85 -6.00 4.14 17.11
CA VAL A 85 -6.70 3.01 16.47
C VAL A 85 -6.75 3.22 14.96
N ALA A 86 -7.09 4.43 14.52
CA ALA A 86 -7.09 4.78 13.09
C ALA A 86 -5.70 4.56 12.47
N ARG A 87 -4.62 5.07 13.11
CA ARG A 87 -3.25 4.84 12.64
C ARG A 87 -2.89 3.37 12.57
N SER A 88 -3.31 2.56 13.54
CA SER A 88 -3.03 1.13 13.58
C SER A 88 -3.69 0.39 12.42
N ILE A 89 -4.96 0.69 12.14
CA ILE A 89 -5.70 0.14 11.01
C ILE A 89 -5.06 0.58 9.69
N VAL A 90 -4.81 1.88 9.49
CA VAL A 90 -4.20 2.38 8.25
C VAL A 90 -2.82 1.76 8.03
N SER A 91 -2.00 1.63 9.08
CA SER A 91 -0.68 0.99 8.98
C SER A 91 -0.78 -0.48 8.56
N CYS A 92 -1.75 -1.22 9.08
CA CYS A 92 -2.04 -2.59 8.67
C CYS A 92 -2.45 -2.67 7.18
N ILE A 93 -3.35 -1.78 6.74
CA ILE A 93 -3.80 -1.73 5.34
C ILE A 93 -2.67 -1.33 4.40
N VAL A 94 -1.83 -0.36 4.77
CA VAL A 94 -0.65 0.03 3.98
C VAL A 94 0.35 -1.13 3.89
N ARG A 95 0.61 -1.88 4.97
CA ARG A 95 1.45 -3.10 4.91
C ARG A 95 0.89 -4.16 3.98
N ARG A 96 -0.45 -4.22 3.84
CA ARG A 96 -1.11 -5.15 2.93
C ARG A 96 -1.01 -4.70 1.47
N GLU A 97 -1.17 -3.40 1.18
CA GLU A 97 -1.32 -2.91 -0.19
C GLU A 97 -0.04 -2.40 -0.84
N LEU A 98 0.82 -1.70 -0.09
CA LEU A 98 2.04 -1.10 -0.65
C LEU A 98 2.97 -2.15 -1.28
N PRO A 99 3.27 -3.31 -0.65
CA PRO A 99 4.11 -4.35 -1.26
C PRO A 99 3.56 -4.88 -2.59
N LYS A 100 2.22 -4.98 -2.72
CA LYS A 100 1.59 -5.40 -3.98
C LYS A 100 1.88 -4.40 -5.09
N GLN A 101 1.87 -3.10 -4.77
CA GLN A 101 2.16 -2.07 -5.76
C GLN A 101 3.63 -2.06 -6.15
N TYR A 102 4.57 -2.34 -5.22
CA TYR A 102 5.98 -2.54 -5.55
C TYR A 102 6.16 -3.70 -6.53
N ALA A 103 5.56 -4.86 -6.24
CA ALA A 103 5.64 -6.02 -7.12
C ALA A 103 5.04 -5.71 -8.51
N ALA A 104 3.93 -4.98 -8.57
CA ALA A 104 3.26 -4.61 -9.81
C ALA A 104 3.98 -3.50 -10.61
N THR A 105 5.03 -2.87 -10.06
CA THR A 105 5.78 -1.78 -10.72
C THR A 105 7.25 -2.11 -10.90
N SER A 106 7.62 -3.40 -10.86
CA SER A 106 9.02 -3.84 -10.92
C SER A 106 9.88 -3.12 -9.86
N ASN A 107 9.32 -2.94 -8.67
CA ASN A 107 9.92 -2.29 -7.50
C ASN A 107 10.23 -0.80 -7.68
N ASN A 108 9.58 -0.13 -8.64
CA ASN A 108 9.64 1.32 -8.74
C ASN A 108 8.87 1.96 -7.58
N GLU A 109 9.60 2.44 -6.56
CA GLU A 109 9.06 3.03 -5.33
C GLU A 109 8.12 4.21 -5.62
N THR A 110 8.52 5.16 -6.45
CA THR A 110 7.70 6.32 -6.81
C THR A 110 6.36 5.90 -7.41
N THR A 111 6.38 4.96 -8.35
CA THR A 111 5.16 4.46 -8.99
C THR A 111 4.33 3.63 -8.02
N ALA A 112 4.94 2.85 -7.13
CA ALA A 112 4.24 2.07 -6.12
C ALA A 112 3.52 2.96 -5.10
N VAL A 113 4.17 4.03 -4.64
CA VAL A 113 3.57 5.06 -3.76
C VAL A 113 2.39 5.72 -4.45
N ARG A 114 2.55 6.15 -5.71
CA ARG A 114 1.47 6.78 -6.48
C ARG A 114 0.29 5.84 -6.69
N ARG A 115 0.53 4.57 -7.03
CA ARG A 115 -0.52 3.55 -7.21
C ARG A 115 -1.23 3.23 -5.90
N THR A 116 -0.51 3.19 -4.78
CA THR A 116 -1.10 2.98 -3.45
C THR A 116 -1.98 4.16 -3.05
N ALA A 117 -1.52 5.39 -3.31
CA ALA A 117 -2.31 6.61 -3.09
C ALA A 117 -3.58 6.62 -3.96
N CYS A 118 -3.48 6.17 -5.20
CA CYS A 118 -4.63 6.11 -6.09
C CYS A 118 -5.65 5.05 -5.62
N TRP A 119 -5.16 3.85 -5.27
CA TRP A 119 -5.99 2.80 -4.69
C TRP A 119 -6.67 3.26 -3.40
N TRP A 120 -6.00 4.02 -2.56
CA TRP A 120 -6.59 4.58 -1.33
C TRP A 120 -7.82 5.44 -1.63
N MET A 121 -7.75 6.28 -2.67
CA MET A 121 -8.85 7.18 -3.05
C MET A 121 -9.99 6.49 -3.80
N THR A 122 -9.70 5.49 -4.63
CA THR A 122 -10.66 5.01 -5.63
C THR A 122 -10.91 3.51 -5.59
N GLY A 123 -10.14 2.76 -4.79
CA GLY A 123 -10.08 1.30 -4.85
C GLY A 123 -9.37 0.74 -6.08
N ASN A 124 -8.90 1.58 -7.02
CA ASN A 124 -8.20 1.17 -8.24
C ASN A 124 -6.82 1.86 -8.32
N PRO A 125 -5.70 1.13 -8.43
CA PRO A 125 -4.37 1.72 -8.39
C PRO A 125 -3.99 2.57 -9.63
N THR A 126 -4.76 2.53 -10.72
CA THR A 126 -4.39 3.17 -12.01
C THR A 126 -5.41 4.17 -12.55
N SER A 127 -6.50 4.45 -11.82
CA SER A 127 -7.58 5.33 -12.32
C SER A 127 -7.34 6.83 -12.12
N CYS A 128 -6.31 7.23 -11.35
CA CYS A 128 -6.07 8.62 -10.94
C CYS A 128 -5.17 9.35 -11.94
N THR A 129 -5.65 9.48 -13.18
CA THR A 129 -4.89 10.09 -14.28
C THR A 129 -5.16 11.59 -14.45
N SER A 130 -6.24 12.12 -13.89
CA SER A 130 -6.61 13.53 -14.02
C SER A 130 -7.40 14.06 -12.80
N GLY A 131 -7.66 15.38 -12.79
CA GLY A 131 -8.52 16.01 -11.81
C GLY A 131 -8.02 15.93 -10.36
N GLN A 132 -8.97 15.90 -9.42
CA GLN A 132 -8.68 15.96 -7.99
C GLN A 132 -7.94 14.71 -7.48
N THR A 133 -8.22 13.53 -8.05
CA THR A 133 -7.54 12.29 -7.67
C THR A 133 -6.08 12.30 -8.10
N ALA A 134 -5.75 12.82 -9.29
CA ALA A 134 -4.36 13.01 -9.70
C ALA A 134 -3.62 13.99 -8.78
N LYS A 135 -4.26 15.11 -8.39
CA LYS A 135 -3.69 16.09 -7.45
C LYS A 135 -3.45 15.49 -6.07
N TYR A 136 -4.37 14.66 -5.58
CA TYR A 136 -4.19 13.91 -4.34
C TYR A 136 -2.96 12.99 -4.41
N VAL A 137 -2.84 12.19 -5.48
CA VAL A 137 -1.70 11.28 -5.68
C VAL A 137 -0.38 12.02 -5.72
N GLN A 138 -0.30 13.16 -6.40
CA GLN A 138 0.89 14.02 -6.42
C GLN A 138 1.26 14.53 -5.02
N ASN A 139 0.27 14.93 -4.21
CA ASN A 139 0.52 15.37 -2.84
C ASN A 139 1.03 14.23 -1.96
N VAL A 140 0.46 13.03 -2.06
CA VAL A 140 0.94 11.86 -1.30
C VAL A 140 2.39 11.55 -1.67
N GLU A 141 2.71 11.49 -2.96
CA GLU A 141 4.09 11.25 -3.41
C GLU A 141 5.05 12.30 -2.83
N ARG A 142 4.71 13.59 -2.91
CA ARG A 142 5.54 14.66 -2.37
C ARG A 142 5.76 14.53 -0.86
N PHE A 143 4.70 14.28 -0.09
CA PHE A 143 4.83 14.11 1.36
C PHE A 143 5.63 12.86 1.73
N TYR A 144 5.46 11.78 0.97
CA TYR A 144 6.24 10.56 1.14
C TYR A 144 7.73 10.83 0.92
N GLN A 145 8.10 11.47 -0.20
CA GLN A 145 9.48 11.81 -0.52
C GLN A 145 10.11 12.72 0.54
N GLN A 146 9.37 13.72 1.03
CA GLN A 146 9.80 14.60 2.13
C GLN A 146 10.05 13.84 3.44
N ALA A 147 9.31 12.76 3.71
CA ALA A 147 9.54 11.91 4.88
C ALA A 147 10.75 10.98 4.68
N ARG A 148 11.04 10.58 3.44
CA ARG A 148 12.16 9.68 3.08
C ARG A 148 13.50 10.39 2.94
N SER A 149 13.50 11.71 2.79
CA SER A 149 14.71 12.54 2.68
C SER A 149 15.23 13.08 4.02
N LYS A 150 14.61 12.68 5.13
CA LYS A 150 15.02 13.01 6.50
C LYS A 150 15.80 11.85 7.09
#